data_AF-A0A4Q7BYE5-F1
#
_entry.id   AF-A0A4Q7BYE5-F1
#
_cell.length_a   1.000
_cell.length_b   1.000
_cell.length_c   1.000
_cell.angle_alpha   90.00
_cell.angle_beta   90.00
_cell.angle_gamma   90.00
#
_symmetry.space_group_name_H-M   'P 1'
#
loop_
_entity.id
_entity.type
_entity.pdbx_description
1 polymer ?
#
loop_
_entity_poly.entity_id
_entity_poly.type
_entity_poly.pdbx_seq_one_letter_code
_entity_poly.pdbx_strand_id
1 'polypeptide(L)'
;MIPERFKDFLSTLYEKTENGEYKWNFDGKKADLMTTAFSISIWYNFDHDRELGYLGVSYNYNSTPYTFFEYESERDYEFLRMIYDAVKISNLQFPF
;
A
#
# COMPACT_ATOMS: atom_id res chain seq x y z
N MET A 1 12.90 0.50 -7.29
CA MET A 1 13.45 -0.04 -6.03
C MET A 1 13.02 0.83 -4.87
N ILE A 2 12.47 0.18 -3.85
CA ILE A 2 11.96 0.83 -2.64
C ILE A 2 13.10 0.97 -1.62
N PRO A 3 13.32 2.15 -1.03
CA PRO A 3 14.34 2.32 0.01
C PRO A 3 14.08 1.42 1.23
N GLU A 4 15.13 0.80 1.78
CA GLU A 4 15.01 -0.14 2.92
C GLU A 4 14.30 0.48 4.13
N ARG A 5 14.62 1.73 4.48
CA ARG A 5 13.94 2.45 5.57
C ARG A 5 12.42 2.58 5.34
N PHE A 6 12.00 2.66 4.09
CA PHE A 6 10.57 2.71 3.75
C PHE A 6 9.95 1.31 3.79
N LYS A 7 10.69 0.26 3.44
CA LYS A 7 10.26 -1.13 3.64
C LYS A 7 10.04 -1.45 5.12
N ASP A 8 10.96 -1.06 6.00
CA ASP A 8 10.81 -1.25 7.46
C ASP A 8 9.52 -0.60 7.98
N PHE A 9 9.24 0.62 7.50
CA PHE A 9 8.01 1.33 7.82
C PHE A 9 6.77 0.59 7.31
N LEU A 10 6.77 0.12 6.05
CA LEU A 10 5.66 -0.64 5.47
C LEU A 10 5.43 -1.98 6.17
N SER A 11 6.49 -2.68 6.59
CA SER A 11 6.38 -3.92 7.38
C SER A 11 5.70 -3.65 8.73
N THR A 12 6.10 -2.58 9.43
CA THR A 12 5.46 -2.18 10.69
C THR A 12 3.98 -1.82 10.48
N LEU A 13 3.68 -1.12 9.37
CA LEU A 13 2.32 -0.76 8.99
C LEU A 13 1.45 -1.99 8.69
N TYR A 14 2.02 -3.00 8.03
CA TYR A 14 1.37 -4.28 7.78
C TYR A 14 0.99 -4.99 9.07
N GLU A 15 1.93 -5.15 10.01
CA GLU A 15 1.65 -5.81 11.30
C GLU A 15 0.53 -5.10 12.06
N LYS A 16 0.55 -3.76 12.09
CA LYS A 16 -0.50 -2.95 12.72
C LYS A 16 -1.85 -3.09 12.01
N THR A 17 -1.85 -3.27 10.69
CA THR A 17 -3.06 -3.47 9.91
C THR A 17 -3.67 -4.84 10.21
N GLU A 18 -2.86 -5.90 10.24
CA GLU A 18 -3.30 -7.26 10.59
C GLU A 18 -3.85 -7.33 12.03
N ASN A 19 -3.28 -6.55 12.95
CA ASN A 19 -3.77 -6.44 14.33
C ASN A 19 -5.04 -5.58 14.48
N GLY A 20 -5.55 -4.98 13.39
CA GLY A 20 -6.72 -4.11 13.41
C GLY A 20 -6.50 -2.74 14.05
N GLU A 21 -5.24 -2.31 14.24
CA GLU A 21 -4.91 -1.01 14.83
C GLU A 21 -5.19 0.16 13.87
N TYR A 22 -5.13 -0.09 12.57
CA TYR A 22 -5.42 0.89 11.53
C TYR A 22 -6.66 0.52 10.74
N LYS A 23 -7.52 1.52 10.52
CA LYS A 23 -8.68 1.43 9.63
C LYS A 23 -8.34 2.09 8.31
N TRP A 24 -8.33 1.27 7.28
CA TRP A 24 -8.14 1.70 5.91
C TRP A 24 -9.50 2.03 5.28
N ASN A 25 -9.48 2.89 4.27
CA ASN A 25 -10.61 3.11 3.38
C ASN A 25 -10.25 2.53 2.01
N PHE A 26 -10.95 1.49 1.57
CA PHE A 26 -10.68 0.84 0.29
C PHE A 26 -11.80 1.14 -0.72
N ASP A 27 -11.44 1.70 -1.88
CA ASP A 27 -12.39 2.10 -2.93
C ASP A 27 -12.50 1.11 -4.10
N GLY A 28 -11.84 -0.05 -3.99
CA GLY A 28 -11.80 -1.10 -5.01
C GLY A 28 -10.46 -1.21 -5.73
N LYS A 29 -9.68 -0.14 -5.81
CA LYS A 29 -8.32 -0.14 -6.43
C LYS A 29 -7.26 0.55 -5.58
N LYS A 30 -7.70 1.39 -4.65
CA LYS A 30 -6.85 2.20 -3.78
C LYS A 30 -7.31 2.03 -2.34
N ALA A 31 -6.33 1.90 -1.46
CA ALA A 31 -6.50 1.92 -0.03
C ALA A 31 -5.87 3.18 0.55
N ASP A 32 -6.61 3.90 1.36
CA ASP A 32 -6.16 5.11 2.04
C ASP A 32 -6.22 4.93 3.55
N LEU A 33 -5.13 5.27 4.23
CA LEU A 33 -5.07 5.42 5.67
C LEU A 33 -4.71 6.88 5.98
N MET A 34 -5.57 7.54 6.75
CA MET A 34 -5.36 8.90 7.23
C MET A 34 -5.26 8.89 8.75
N THR A 35 -4.17 9.45 9.26
CA THR A 35 -3.95 9.66 10.69
C THR A 35 -3.71 11.14 10.96
N THR A 36 -3.61 11.53 12.25
CA THR A 36 -3.24 12.90 12.63
C THR A 36 -1.79 13.25 12.29
N ALA A 37 -0.90 12.25 12.14
CA ALA A 37 0.53 12.46 11.92
C ALA A 37 0.95 12.29 10.46
N PHE A 38 0.29 11.38 9.73
CA PHE A 38 0.64 11.04 8.35
C PHE A 38 -0.58 10.52 7.59
N SER A 39 -0.48 10.51 6.25
CA SER A 39 -1.37 9.71 5.41
C SER A 39 -0.56 8.76 4.55
N ILE A 40 -1.15 7.62 4.21
CA ILE A 40 -0.59 6.70 3.24
C ILE A 40 -1.67 6.18 2.31
N SER A 41 -1.32 6.10 1.04
CA SER A 41 -2.16 5.56 -0.03
C SER A 41 -1.42 4.41 -0.68
N ILE A 42 -2.09 3.27 -0.91
CA ILE A 42 -1.55 2.14 -1.67
C ILE A 42 -2.55 1.80 -2.76
N TRP A 43 -2.10 1.61 -4.00
CA TRP A 43 -2.99 1.35 -5.12
C TRP A 43 -2.38 0.36 -6.12
N TYR A 44 -3.27 -0.34 -6.81
CA TYR A 44 -2.94 -1.11 -8.00
C TYR A 44 -3.43 -0.40 -9.25
N ASN A 45 -2.63 -0.42 -10.31
CA ASN A 45 -3.05 0.01 -11.62
C ASN A 45 -2.39 -0.85 -12.72
N PHE A 46 -2.91 -0.76 -13.93
CA PHE A 46 -2.40 -1.48 -15.09
C PHE A 46 -1.89 -0.49 -16.14
N ASP A 47 -0.63 -0.63 -16.54
CA ASP A 47 -0.06 0.13 -17.65
C ASP A 47 -0.38 -0.61 -18.96
N HIS A 48 -1.27 -0.03 -19.76
CA HIS A 48 -1.72 -0.61 -21.02
C HIS A 48 -0.66 -0.59 -22.12
N ASP A 49 0.29 0.34 -22.07
CA ASP A 49 1.34 0.45 -23.09
C ASP A 49 2.41 -0.62 -22.86
N ARG A 50 2.66 -0.96 -21.59
CA ARG A 50 3.62 -2.01 -21.19
C ARG A 50 2.99 -3.38 -21.01
N GLU A 51 1.66 -3.44 -20.98
CA GLU A 51 0.89 -4.64 -20.61
C GLU A 51 1.30 -5.22 -19.25
N LEU A 52 1.60 -4.36 -18.27
CA LEU A 52 2.07 -4.77 -16.94
C LEU A 52 1.28 -4.09 -15.83
N GLY A 53 0.94 -4.87 -14.81
CA GLY A 53 0.46 -4.32 -13.54
C GLY A 53 1.56 -3.58 -12.80
N TYR A 54 1.18 -2.58 -12.03
CA TYR A 54 2.07 -1.91 -11.10
C TYR A 54 1.34 -1.54 -9.81
N LEU A 55 2.10 -1.60 -8.71
CA LEU A 55 1.65 -1.16 -7.41
C LEU A 55 2.35 0.14 -7.06
N GLY A 56 1.58 1.09 -6.55
CA GLY A 56 2.10 2.36 -6.07
C GLY A 56 1.76 2.56 -4.60
N VAL A 57 2.65 3.28 -3.92
CA VAL A 57 2.47 3.72 -2.55
C VAL A 57 2.91 5.17 -2.41
N SER A 58 2.09 5.98 -1.77
CA SER A 58 2.37 7.38 -1.47
C SER A 58 2.24 7.61 0.02
N TYR A 59 3.31 8.07 0.65
CA TYR A 59 3.35 8.46 2.05
C TYR A 59 3.48 9.97 2.16
N ASN A 60 2.55 10.62 2.86
CA ASN A 60 2.59 12.04 3.15
C ASN A 60 2.89 12.27 4.62
N TYR A 61 3.96 13.01 4.89
CA TYR A 61 4.32 13.52 6.20
C TYR A 61 4.71 14.99 6.06
N ASN A 62 4.07 15.88 6.83
CA ASN A 62 4.30 17.33 6.76
C ASN A 62 4.22 17.91 5.33
N SER A 63 3.19 17.53 4.57
CA SER A 63 2.91 18.04 3.22
C SER A 63 3.94 17.69 2.13
N THR A 64 4.91 16.81 2.41
CA THR A 64 5.80 16.26 1.37
C THR A 64 5.36 14.84 1.00
N PRO A 65 4.91 14.62 -0.26
CA PRO A 65 4.61 13.28 -0.74
C PRO A 65 5.89 12.52 -1.10
N TYR A 66 6.04 11.32 -0.55
CA TYR A 66 7.03 10.33 -0.98
C TYR A 66 6.30 9.21 -1.71
N THR A 67 6.50 9.13 -3.02
CA THR A 67 5.80 8.16 -3.86
C THR A 67 6.78 7.17 -4.47
N PHE A 68 6.46 5.89 -4.34
CA PHE A 68 7.19 4.78 -4.92
C PHE A 68 6.23 3.90 -5.69
N PHE A 69 6.70 3.25 -6.74
CA PHE A 69 5.94 2.26 -7.47
C PHE A 69 6.87 1.19 -8.02
N GLU A 70 6.33 -0.01 -8.20
CA GLU A 70 7.03 -1.15 -8.78
C GLU A 70 6.10 -1.81 -9.79
N TYR A 71 6.64 -2.14 -10.96
CA TYR A 71 5.94 -2.98 -11.95
C TYR A 71 6.04 -4.45 -11.55
N GLU A 72 5.14 -5.28 -12.04
CA GLU A 72 5.11 -6.74 -11.83
C GLU A 72 6.45 -7.44 -12.14
N SER A 73 7.26 -6.88 -13.03
CA SER A 73 8.59 -7.41 -13.37
C SER A 73 9.70 -7.08 -12.36
N GLU A 74 9.45 -6.17 -11.41
CA GLU A 74 10.45 -5.65 -10.49
C GLU A 74 10.53 -6.45 -9.19
N ARG A 75 11.73 -6.52 -8.60
CA ARG A 75 12.00 -7.33 -7.41
C ARG A 75 11.13 -6.97 -6.20
N ASP A 76 10.88 -5.68 -5.99
CA ASP A 76 10.16 -5.18 -4.82
C ASP A 76 8.63 -5.21 -5.00
N TYR A 77 8.13 -5.67 -6.15
CA TYR A 77 6.70 -5.76 -6.44
C TYR A 77 5.97 -6.68 -5.47
N GLU A 78 6.49 -7.89 -5.25
CA GLU A 78 5.87 -8.88 -4.36
C GLU A 78 5.75 -8.36 -2.92
N PHE A 79 6.72 -7.55 -2.48
CA PHE A 79 6.64 -6.89 -1.19
C PHE A 79 5.45 -5.92 -1.13
N LEU A 80 5.30 -5.02 -2.10
CA LEU A 80 4.13 -4.12 -2.14
C LEU A 80 2.81 -4.87 -2.29
N ARG A 81 2.81 -5.97 -3.05
CA ARG A 81 1.62 -6.79 -3.27
C ARG A 81 1.12 -7.37 -1.96
N MET A 82 2.01 -7.93 -1.15
CA MET A 82 1.66 -8.46 0.18
C MET A 82 0.99 -7.39 1.06
N ILE A 83 1.53 -6.17 1.07
CA ILE A 83 0.95 -5.05 1.84
C ILE A 83 -0.43 -4.67 1.28
N TYR A 84 -0.55 -4.53 -0.04
CA TYR A 84 -1.82 -4.18 -0.69
C TYR A 84 -2.91 -5.22 -0.41
N ASP A 85 -2.58 -6.51 -0.52
CA ASP A 85 -3.53 -7.59 -0.27
C ASP A 85 -3.98 -7.63 1.20
N ALA A 86 -3.07 -7.44 2.16
CA ALA A 86 -3.42 -7.35 3.58
C ALA A 86 -4.35 -6.18 3.88
N VAL A 87 -4.04 -5.01 3.34
CA VAL A 87 -4.89 -3.83 3.49
C VAL A 87 -6.27 -4.04 2.85
N LYS A 88 -6.32 -4.65 1.66
CA LYS A 88 -7.59 -5.00 1.00
C LYS A 88 -8.40 -5.99 1.84
N ILE A 89 -7.77 -7.01 2.41
CA ILE A 89 -8.44 -8.02 3.24
C ILE A 89 -8.91 -7.41 4.57
N SER A 90 -8.18 -6.46 5.16
CA SER A 90 -8.60 -5.77 6.39
C SER A 90 -9.94 -5.03 6.25
N ASN A 91 -10.36 -4.74 5.01
CA ASN A 91 -11.66 -4.14 4.70
C ASN A 91 -12.75 -5.17 4.35
N LEU A 92 -12.41 -6.45 4.22
CA LEU A 92 -13.38 -7.50 3.95
C LEU A 92 -14.09 -7.87 5.25
N GLN A 93 -15.43 -7.86 5.19
CA GLN A 93 -16.27 -8.47 6.22
C GLN A 93 -16.80 -9.78 5.68
N PHE A 94 -16.51 -10.87 6.39
CA PHE A 94 -17.11 -12.16 6.11
C PHE A 94 -18.47 -12.24 6.82
N PRO A 95 -19.51 -12.80 6.17
CA PRO A 95 -20.88 -12.78 6.69
C PRO A 95 -21.16 -13.83 7.78
N PHE A 96 -20.13 -14.38 8.44
CA PHE A 96 -20.25 -15.47 9.40
C PHE A 96 -19.42 -15.21 10.66
#